data_AF-A0A950PEX6-F1
#
_entry.id   AF-A0A950PEX6-F1
#
_cell.length_a   1.000
_cell.length_b   1.000
_cell.length_c   1.000
_cell.angle_alpha   90.00
_cell.angle_beta   90.00
_cell.angle_gamma   90.00
#
_symmetry.space_group_name_H-M   'P 1'
#
loop_
_entity.id
_entity.type
_entity.pdbx_description
1 polymer ?
#
loop_
_entity_poly.entity_id
_entity_poly.type
_entity_poly.pdbx_seq_one_letter_code
_entity_poly.pdbx_strand_id
1 'polypeptide(L)' 'MDGRFDCCRYEPGLDDLLADDVMAPVLRSAGYDAQGFRDLMAETARRLDECRPAHNPEPQR' A
#
# COMPACT_ATOMS: atom_id res chain seq x y z
N MET A 1 -16.67 25.19 -20.02
CA MET A 1 -16.76 24.63 -18.66
C MET A 1 -16.00 23.32 -18.68
N ASP A 2 -14.69 23.39 -18.46
CA ASP A 2 -13.81 22.22 -18.35
C ASP A 2 -14.09 21.51 -17.04
N GLY A 3 -14.98 20.52 -17.09
CA GLY A 3 -15.37 19.66 -15.97
C GLY A 3 -14.24 18.72 -15.57
N ARG A 4 -13.12 19.27 -15.12
CA ARG A 4 -12.16 18.54 -14.30
C ARG A 4 -12.80 18.37 -12.92
N PHE A 5 -13.62 17.34 -12.78
CA PHE A 5 -13.85 16.75 -11.49
C PHE A 5 -12.50 16.20 -11.02
N ASP A 6 -11.78 16.98 -10.20
CA ASP A 6 -10.99 16.42 -9.13
C ASP A 6 -11.97 15.64 -8.23
N CYS A 7 -12.45 14.49 -8.70
CA CYS A 7 -13.17 13.52 -7.89
C CYS A 7 -12.18 13.16 -6.79
N CYS A 8 -12.40 13.75 -5.62
CA CYS A 8 -11.72 13.55 -4.35
C CYS A 8 -10.82 12.32 -4.42
N ARG A 9 -9.52 12.53 -4.65
CA ARG A 9 -8.54 11.45 -4.68
C ARG A 9 -8.43 10.92 -3.25
N TYR A 10 -9.33 10.01 -2.89
CA TYR A 10 -9.33 9.33 -1.61
C TYR A 10 -8.16 8.37 -1.65
N GLU A 11 -7.08 8.73 -0.96
CA GLU A 11 -5.89 7.89 -0.78
C GLU A 11 -5.94 7.38 0.66
N PRO A 12 -6.80 6.39 0.98
CA PRO A 12 -6.85 5.82 2.32
C PRO A 12 -5.51 5.19 2.64
N GLY A 13 -5.01 5.50 3.83
CA GLY A 13 -3.86 4.82 4.37
C GLY A 13 -4.17 3.36 4.65
N LEU A 14 -3.13 2.53 4.72
CA LEU A 14 -3.28 1.12 5.13
C LEU A 14 -3.99 0.99 6.47
N ASP A 15 -3.77 1.92 7.40
CA ASP A 15 -4.41 1.89 8.71
C ASP A 15 -5.92 2.14 8.64
N ASP A 16 -6.34 3.08 7.79
CA ASP A 16 -7.74 3.40 7.54
C ASP A 16 -8.47 2.19 6.92
N LEU A 17 -7.81 1.53 5.97
CA LEU A 17 -8.31 0.29 5.38
C LEU A 17 -8.45 -0.81 6.42
N LEU A 18 -7.46 -1.01 7.29
CA LEU A 18 -7.46 -2.07 8.30
C LEU A 18 -8.44 -1.82 9.45
N ALA A 19 -8.78 -0.56 9.72
CA ALA A 19 -9.77 -0.17 10.71
C ALA A 19 -11.21 -0.36 10.21
N ASP A 20 -11.42 -0.57 8.91
CA ASP A 20 -12.74 -0.79 8.35
C ASP A 20 -13.31 -2.16 8.76
N ASP A 21 -14.56 -2.17 9.23
CA ASP A 21 -15.28 -3.37 9.66
C ASP A 21 -15.37 -4.43 8.54
N VAL A 22 -15.36 -4.02 7.27
CA VAL A 22 -15.38 -4.95 6.13
C VAL A 22 -14.07 -5.69 5.94
N MET A 23 -12.95 -5.16 6.44
CA MET A 23 -11.63 -5.76 6.24
C MET A 23 -11.33 -6.89 7.22
N ALA A 24 -11.87 -6.84 8.43
CA ALA A 24 -11.70 -7.91 9.42
C ALA A 24 -12.10 -9.32 8.90
N PRO A 25 -13.28 -9.55 8.26
CA PRO A 25 -13.62 -10.86 7.72
C PRO A 25 -12.77 -11.26 6.50
N VAL A 26 -12.30 -10.30 5.70
CA VAL A 26 -11.44 -10.56 4.53
C VAL A 26 -10.08 -11.10 4.99
N LEU A 27 -9.45 -10.43 5.95
CA LEU A 27 -8.17 -10.87 6.52
C LEU A 27 -8.30 -12.26 7.16
N ARG A 28 -9.37 -12.48 7.92
CA ARG A 28 -9.64 -13.79 8.55
C ARG A 28 -9.77 -14.91 7.52
N SER A 29 -10.44 -14.65 6.40
CA SER A 29 -10.61 -15.62 5.31
C SER A 29 -9.28 -15.95 4.62
N ALA A 30 -8.36 -14.97 4.58
CA ALA A 30 -7.00 -15.15 4.10
C ALA A 30 -6.03 -15.73 5.16
N GLY A 31 -6.50 -15.98 6.38
CA GLY A 31 -5.68 -16.51 7.48
C GLY A 31 -4.78 -15.46 8.16
N TYR A 32 -5.08 -14.18 8.00
CA TYR A 32 -4.33 -13.07 8.59
C TYR A 32 -5.15 -12.32 9.64
N ASP A 33 -4.46 -11.79 10.64
CA ASP A 33 -4.92 -10.69 11.49
C ASP A 33 -4.39 -9.35 10.91
N ALA A 34 -4.94 -8.21 11.35
CA ALA A 34 -4.48 -6.88 10.94
C ALA A 34 -2.97 -6.68 11.14
N GLN A 35 -2.42 -7.12 12.27
CA GLN A 35 -0.99 -7.03 12.52
C GLN A 35 -0.19 -7.94 11.58
N GLY A 36 -0.62 -9.20 11.43
CA GLY A 36 0.03 -10.15 10.52
C GLY A 36 0.04 -9.66 9.06
N PHE A 37 -1.01 -8.97 8.62
CA PHE A 37 -1.07 -8.34 7.30
C PHE A 37 -0.11 -7.16 7.16
N ARG A 38 0.03 -6.31 8.20
CA ARG A 38 1.00 -5.21 8.21
C ARG A 38 2.43 -5.73 8.09
N ASP A 39 2.76 -6.78 8.83
CA ASP A 39 4.08 -7.42 8.76
C ASP A 39 4.36 -8.00 7.37
N LEU A 40 3.36 -8.64 6.74
CA LEU A 40 3.46 -9.14 5.37
C LEU A 40 3.72 -8.01 4.36
N MET A 41 3.00 -6.90 4.47
CA MET A 41 3.16 -5.74 3.60
C MET A 41 4.54 -5.09 3.77
N ALA A 42 5.00 -4.96 5.02
CA ALA A 42 6.32 -4.42 5.32
C ALA A 42 7.45 -5.30 4.76
N GLU A 43 7.33 -6.62 4.94
CA GLU A 43 8.28 -7.59 4.38
C GLU A 43 8.28 -7.54 2.84
N THR A 44 7.10 -7.47 2.22
CA THR A 44 6.99 -7.37 0.77
C THR A 44 7.64 -6.08 0.25
N ALA A 45 7.42 -4.95 0.94
CA ALA A 45 8.05 -3.69 0.58
C ALA A 45 9.58 -3.75 0.67
N ARG A 46 10.14 -4.40 1.69
CA ARG A 46 11.59 -4.64 1.81
C ARG A 46 12.12 -5.44 0.63
N ARG A 47 11.47 -6.56 0.31
CA ARG A 47 11.87 -7.41 -0.83
C ARG A 47 11.84 -6.66 -2.16
N LEU A 48 10.84 -5.79 -2.34
CA LEU A 48 10.74 -4.96 -3.54
C LEU A 48 11.84 -3.88 -3.60
N ASP A 49 12.22 -3.30 -2.47
CA ASP A 49 13.33 -2.36 -2.38
C ASP A 49 14.67 -3.06 -2.70
N GLU A 50 14.88 -4.26 -2.16
CA GLU A 50 16.07 -5.09 -2.44
C GLU A 50 16.13 -5.54 -3.90
N CYS A 51 14.99 -5.85 -4.52
CA CYS A 51 14.88 -6.17 -5.94
C CYS A 51 14.87 -4.95 -6.85
N ARG A 52 14.83 -3.73 -6.30
CA ARG A 52 14.93 -2.52 -7.11
C ARG A 52 16.36 -2.47 -7.67
N PRO A 53 16.56 -2.63 -8.99
CA PRO A 53 17.89 -2.45 -9.56
C PRO A 53 18.34 -1.06 -9.13
N ALA A 54 19.54 -0.98 -8.54
CA ALA A 54 20.13 0.27 -8.07
C ALA A 54 19.84 1.32 -9.13
N HIS A 55 18.92 2.24 -8.81
CA HIS A 55 18.55 3.32 -9.71
C HIS A 55 19.84 4.06 -9.98
N ASN A 56 20.47 3.78 -11.12
CA ASN A 56 21.70 4.42 -11.55
C ASN A 56 21.40 5.92 -11.46
N PRO A 57 21.96 6.66 -10.49
CA PRO A 57 21.74 8.08 -10.47
C PRO A 57 22.40 8.57 -11.76
N GLU A 58 21.58 8.97 -12.74
CA GLU A 58 22.10 9.59 -13.94
C GLU A 58 23.08 10.68 -13.50
N PRO A 59 24.34 10.65 -13.96
CA PRO A 59 25.29 11.68 -13.59
C PRO A 59 24.76 12.98 -14.19
N GLN A 60 24.30 13.88 -13.32
CA GLN A 60 23.89 15.22 -13.69
C GLN A 60 25.08 15.88 -14.41
N ARG A 61 24.92 16.08 -15.72
CA ARG A 61 25.86 16.80 -16.60
C ARG A 61 25.72 18.30 -16.41
#